data_AF-A0A8S8XZZ5-F1
#
_entry.id   AF-A0A8S8XZZ5-F1
#
_cell.length_a   1.000
_cell.length_b   1.000
_cell.length_c   1.000
_cell.angle_alpha   90.00
_cell.angle_beta   90.00
_cell.angle_gamma   90.00
#
_symmetry.space_group_name_H-M   'P 1'
#
loop_
_entity.id
_entity.type
_entity.pdbx_description
1 polymer ?
#
loop_
_entity_poly.entity_id
_entity_poly.type
_entity_poly.pdbx_seq_one_letter_code
_entity_poly.pdbx_strand_id
1 'polypeptide(L)'
;MTEMFADEDAARFFQMVQMLQRSTLLQMGYLPDQSGTYHYNMGEAREGIEVLRMFQRKTDGNLSSQETQMLRAVISELQMQFTQAPQRKRKRDEEAAQSDVIRETFSQPQDGPVEDLSTPVGGEEE
;
A
#
# COMPACT_ATOMS: atom_id res chain seq x y z
N MET A 1 -12.17 12.32 23.05
CA MET A 1 -12.50 11.89 21.66
C MET A 1 -13.69 12.63 21.08
N THR A 2 -14.68 13.04 21.88
CA THR A 2 -15.82 13.87 21.43
C THR A 2 -15.45 15.29 20.97
N GLU A 3 -14.30 15.85 21.38
CA GLU A 3 -13.87 17.21 20.98
C GLU A 3 -13.36 17.34 19.53
N MET A 4 -13.21 16.24 18.77
CA MET A 4 -12.70 16.26 17.39
C MET A 4 -13.81 16.23 16.31
N PHE A 5 -15.03 15.85 16.68
CA PHE A 5 -16.16 15.68 15.76
C PHE A 5 -17.33 16.53 16.22
N ALA A 6 -18.10 17.08 15.27
CA ALA A 6 -19.22 17.98 15.57
C ALA A 6 -20.32 17.29 16.38
N ASP A 7 -20.56 16.00 16.10
CA ASP A 7 -21.54 15.16 16.78
C ASP A 7 -21.18 13.66 16.65
N GLU A 8 -22.07 12.80 17.15
CA GLU A 8 -21.90 11.35 17.13
C GLU A 8 -22.00 10.77 15.71
N ASP A 9 -22.83 11.36 14.84
CA ASP A 9 -23.01 10.90 13.47
C ASP A 9 -21.76 11.17 12.63
N ALA A 10 -21.15 12.34 12.81
CA ALA A 10 -19.87 12.70 12.20
C ALA A 10 -18.75 11.71 12.61
N ALA A 11 -18.72 11.33 13.89
CA ALA A 11 -17.76 10.33 14.38
C ALA A 11 -18.00 8.94 13.74
N ARG A 12 -19.26 8.52 13.62
CA ARG A 12 -19.64 7.26 12.98
C ARG A 12 -19.33 7.26 11.48
N PHE A 13 -19.58 8.37 10.80
CA PHE A 13 -19.24 8.53 9.39
C PHE A 13 -17.73 8.41 9.16
N PHE A 14 -16.92 9.10 9.98
CA PHE A 14 -15.48 9.00 9.91
C PHE A 14 -14.97 7.56 10.14
N GLN A 15 -15.52 6.85 11.13
CA GLN A 15 -15.19 5.45 11.38
C GLN A 15 -15.51 4.57 10.17
N MET A 16 -16.68 4.75 9.55
CA MET A 16 -17.07 4.00 8.34
C MET A 16 -16.10 4.24 7.18
N VAL A 17 -15.72 5.49 6.92
CA VAL A 17 -14.74 5.83 5.88
C VAL A 17 -13.39 5.17 6.17
N GLN A 18 -12.92 5.21 7.42
CA GLN A 18 -11.67 4.56 7.80
C GLN A 18 -11.70 3.03 7.68
N MET A 19 -12.83 2.38 8.00
CA MET A 19 -12.98 0.94 7.82
C MET A 19 -12.85 0.56 6.33
N LEU A 20 -13.51 1.31 5.45
CA LEU A 20 -13.41 1.12 4.00
C LEU A 20 -11.99 1.39 3.47
N GLN A 21 -11.34 2.45 3.98
CA GLN A 21 -9.95 2.76 3.63
C GLN A 21 -9.01 1.59 3.98
N ARG A 22 -9.10 1.05 5.20
CA ARG A 22 -8.26 -0.08 5.63
C ARG A 22 -8.53 -1.33 4.80
N SER A 23 -9.79 -1.64 4.51
CA SER A 23 -10.15 -2.77 3.65
C SER A 23 -9.55 -2.61 2.25
N THR A 24 -9.61 -1.41 1.68
CA THR A 24 -9.02 -1.10 0.37
C THR A 24 -7.49 -1.24 0.40
N LEU A 25 -6.83 -0.73 1.44
CA LEU A 25 -5.39 -0.86 1.66
C LEU A 25 -4.93 -2.31 1.80
N LEU A 26 -5.71 -3.14 2.50
CA LEU A 26 -5.45 -4.58 2.63
C LEU A 26 -5.44 -5.25 1.26
N GLN A 27 -6.40 -4.93 0.39
CA GLN A 27 -6.45 -5.50 -0.97
C GLN A 27 -5.36 -4.97 -1.91
N MET A 28 -4.76 -3.83 -1.60
CA MET A 28 -3.58 -3.31 -2.31
C MET A 28 -2.26 -3.86 -1.77
N GLY A 29 -2.29 -4.71 -0.73
CA GLY A 29 -1.11 -5.33 -0.14
C GLY A 29 -0.28 -4.38 0.72
N TYR A 30 -0.88 -3.28 1.19
CA TYR A 30 -0.24 -2.37 2.14
C TYR A 30 -0.33 -2.86 3.57
N LEU A 31 -1.38 -3.62 3.88
CA LEU A 31 -1.63 -4.18 5.20
C LEU A 31 -1.74 -5.70 5.10
N PRO A 32 -1.16 -6.45 6.05
CA PRO A 32 -1.43 -7.88 6.15
C PRO A 32 -2.85 -8.11 6.68
N ASP A 33 -3.42 -9.27 6.37
CA ASP A 33 -4.62 -9.76 7.05
C ASP A 33 -4.31 -10.32 8.45
N GLN A 34 -5.32 -10.86 9.12
CA GLN A 34 -5.17 -11.43 10.46
C GLN A 34 -4.27 -12.68 10.50
N SER A 35 -4.05 -13.36 9.37
CA SER A 35 -3.13 -14.49 9.24
C SER A 35 -1.70 -14.04 8.93
N GLY A 36 -1.47 -12.74 8.68
CA GLY A 36 -0.19 -12.20 8.24
C GLY A 36 0.00 -12.22 6.71
N THR A 37 -1.01 -12.61 5.95
CA THR A 37 -0.94 -12.73 4.49
C THR A 37 -1.23 -11.40 3.82
N TYR A 38 -0.44 -11.04 2.80
CA TYR A 38 -0.67 -9.85 1.99
C TYR A 38 -1.51 -10.19 0.75
N HIS A 39 -2.60 -9.46 0.58
CA HIS A 39 -3.50 -9.61 -0.56
C HIS A 39 -3.20 -8.56 -1.62
N TYR A 40 -3.20 -8.94 -2.90
CA TYR A 40 -2.96 -8.03 -4.02
C TYR A 40 -4.13 -8.09 -5.03
N ASN A 41 -5.36 -7.96 -4.53
CA ASN A 41 -6.55 -7.91 -5.35
C ASN A 41 -6.85 -6.48 -5.81
N MET A 42 -6.23 -6.08 -6.91
CA MET A 42 -6.43 -4.75 -7.49
C MET A 42 -7.86 -4.52 -8.01
N GLY A 43 -8.61 -5.58 -8.33
CA GLY A 43 -10.02 -5.46 -8.70
C GLY A 43 -10.87 -4.97 -7.53
N GLU A 44 -10.75 -5.65 -6.38
CA GLU A 44 -11.46 -5.26 -5.16
C GLU A 44 -10.99 -3.91 -4.60
N ALA A 45 -9.69 -3.62 -4.67
CA ALA A 45 -9.17 -2.31 -4.29
C ALA A 45 -9.79 -1.18 -5.12
N ARG A 46 -9.96 -1.39 -6.42
CA ARG A 46 -10.63 -0.42 -7.29
C ARG A 46 -12.08 -0.21 -6.86
N GLU A 47 -12.83 -1.28 -6.62
CA GLU A 47 -14.21 -1.19 -6.18
C GLU A 47 -14.34 -0.46 -4.83
N GLY A 48 -13.42 -0.68 -3.89
CA GLY A 48 -13.36 0.08 -2.62
C GLY A 48 -13.25 1.60 -2.85
N ILE A 49 -12.41 2.02 -3.80
CA ILE A 49 -12.30 3.43 -4.20
C ILE A 49 -13.61 3.91 -4.86
N GLU A 50 -14.21 3.12 -5.74
CA GLU A 50 -15.49 3.48 -6.38
C GLU A 50 -16.62 3.68 -5.36
N VAL A 51 -16.70 2.83 -4.34
CA VAL A 51 -17.68 2.95 -3.25
C VAL A 51 -17.49 4.26 -2.49
N LEU A 52 -16.25 4.63 -2.13
CA LEU A 52 -15.98 5.91 -1.46
C LEU A 52 -16.31 7.11 -2.36
N ARG A 53 -16.02 7.04 -3.67
CA ARG A 53 -16.46 8.07 -4.62
C ARG A 53 -17.97 8.12 -4.79
N MET A 54 -18.65 6.98 -4.70
CA MET A 54 -20.10 6.92 -4.72
C MET A 54 -20.68 7.60 -3.47
N PHE A 55 -20.12 7.36 -2.29
CA PHE A 55 -20.49 8.08 -1.07
C PHE A 55 -20.35 9.58 -1.26
N GLN A 56 -19.18 10.05 -1.74
CA GLN A 56 -18.98 11.47 -2.01
C GLN A 56 -20.08 12.09 -2.88
N ARG A 57 -20.53 11.37 -3.93
CA ARG A 57 -21.62 11.86 -4.81
C ARG A 57 -22.99 11.77 -4.16
N LYS A 58 -23.27 10.71 -3.40
CA LYS A 58 -24.59 10.46 -2.80
C LYS A 58 -24.83 11.26 -1.53
N THR A 59 -23.77 11.67 -0.84
CA THR A 59 -23.86 12.50 0.37
C THR A 59 -23.54 13.97 0.10
N ASP A 60 -23.44 14.38 -1.17
CA ASP A 60 -23.22 15.78 -1.53
C ASP A 60 -24.33 16.68 -0.95
N GLY A 61 -23.93 17.80 -0.35
CA GLY A 61 -24.83 18.70 0.38
C GLY A 61 -25.27 18.23 1.78
N ASN A 62 -25.00 16.98 2.17
CA ASN A 62 -25.31 16.46 3.52
C ASN A 62 -24.10 16.44 4.47
N LEU A 63 -22.90 16.62 3.93
CA LEU A 63 -21.66 16.62 4.71
C LEU A 63 -21.26 18.04 5.10
N SER A 64 -20.72 18.18 6.31
CA SER A 64 -19.99 19.39 6.70
C SER A 64 -18.74 19.59 5.84
N SER A 65 -18.18 20.80 5.86
CA SER A 65 -16.93 21.11 5.15
C SER A 65 -15.78 20.21 5.60
N GLN A 66 -15.72 19.85 6.88
CA GLN A 66 -14.67 19.01 7.45
C GLN A 66 -14.80 17.55 6.98
N GLU A 67 -16.00 17.00 7.00
CA GLU A 67 -16.27 15.63 6.51
C GLU A 67 -16.01 15.53 5.00
N THR A 68 -16.42 16.54 4.24
CA THR A 68 -16.16 16.62 2.81
C THR A 68 -14.66 16.62 2.51
N GLN A 69 -13.88 17.41 3.26
CA GLN A 69 -12.43 17.49 3.09
C GLN A 69 -11.76 16.16 3.48
N MET A 70 -12.19 15.54 4.58
CA MET A 70 -11.69 14.24 5.04
C MET A 70 -11.94 13.16 3.99
N LEU A 71 -13.17 13.05 3.47
CA LEU A 71 -13.51 12.04 2.46
C LEU A 71 -12.70 12.24 1.17
N ARG A 72 -12.53 13.49 0.71
CA ARG A 72 -11.70 13.80 -0.46
C ARG A 72 -10.24 13.44 -0.25
N ALA A 73 -9.69 13.70 0.94
CA ALA A 73 -8.31 13.35 1.27
C ALA A 73 -8.11 11.83 1.22
N VAL A 74 -9.00 11.06 1.85
CA VAL A 74 -8.94 9.59 1.83
C VAL A 74 -9.05 9.03 0.41
N ILE A 75 -9.98 9.54 -0.41
CA ILE A 75 -10.12 9.11 -1.81
C ILE A 75 -8.83 9.37 -2.60
N SER A 76 -8.26 10.58 -2.45
CA SER A 76 -7.06 10.98 -3.19
C SER A 76 -5.84 10.14 -2.78
N GLU A 77 -5.69 9.89 -1.49
CA GLU A 77 -4.63 9.04 -0.95
C GLU A 77 -4.74 7.61 -1.49
N LEU A 78 -5.94 7.01 -1.44
CA LEU A 78 -6.17 5.67 -1.96
C LEU A 78 -5.91 5.56 -3.46
N GLN A 79 -6.29 6.57 -4.25
CA GLN A 79 -6.00 6.60 -5.70
C GLN A 79 -4.49 6.66 -5.98
N MET A 80 -3.75 7.45 -5.21
CA MET A 80 -2.30 7.50 -5.31
C MET A 80 -1.67 6.15 -4.95
N GLN A 81 -2.09 5.55 -3.84
CA GLN A 81 -1.62 4.24 -3.39
C GLN A 81 -1.95 3.14 -4.41
N PHE A 82 -3.15 3.16 -4.98
CA PHE A 82 -3.57 2.23 -6.03
C PHE A 82 -2.66 2.29 -7.26
N THR A 83 -2.27 3.50 -7.67
CA THR A 83 -1.36 3.69 -8.80
C THR A 83 0.06 3.18 -8.47
N GLN A 84 0.49 3.29 -7.21
CA GLN A 84 1.82 2.86 -6.75
C GLN A 84 1.88 1.36 -6.40
N ALA A 85 0.75 0.72 -6.11
CA ALA A 85 0.68 -0.66 -5.62
C ALA A 85 1.35 -1.69 -6.56
N PRO A 86 1.20 -1.63 -7.90
CA PRO A 86 1.85 -2.60 -8.79
C PRO A 86 3.39 -2.53 -8.73
N GLN A 87 3.95 -1.32 -8.66
CA GLN A 87 5.40 -1.13 -8.55
C GLN A 87 5.92 -1.62 -7.20
N ARG A 88 5.18 -1.34 -6.12
CA ARG A 88 5.49 -1.87 -4.79
C ARG A 88 5.50 -3.40 -4.76
N LYS A 89 4.51 -4.05 -5.39
CA LYS A 89 4.45 -5.51 -5.46
C LYS A 89 5.70 -6.09 -6.15
N ARG A 90 6.08 -5.54 -7.30
CA ARG A 90 7.29 -5.97 -8.04
C ARG A 90 8.55 -5.87 -7.18
N LYS A 91 8.77 -4.71 -6.55
CA LYS A 91 9.92 -4.51 -5.66
C LYS A 91 9.95 -5.54 -4.52
N ARG A 92 8.80 -5.87 -3.94
CA ARG A 92 8.69 -6.85 -2.86
C ARG A 92 8.97 -8.28 -3.34
N ASP A 93 8.47 -8.63 -4.52
CA ASP A 93 8.72 -9.93 -5.15
C ASP A 93 10.22 -10.09 -5.50
N GLU A 94 10.88 -9.01 -5.96
CA GLU A 94 12.32 -8.96 -6.23
C GLU A 94 13.17 -9.12 -4.95
N GLU A 95 12.82 -8.41 -3.87
CA GLU A 95 13.49 -8.52 -2.56
C GLU A 95 13.36 -9.93 -1.97
N ALA A 96 12.20 -10.58 -2.14
CA ALA A 96 11.97 -11.95 -1.72
C ALA A 96 12.85 -12.92 -2.52
N ALA A 97 12.89 -12.79 -3.85
CA ALA A 97 13.74 -13.63 -4.71
C ALA A 97 15.23 -13.46 -4.39
N GLN A 98 15.70 -12.24 -4.13
CA GLN A 98 17.09 -12.00 -3.71
C GLN A 98 17.42 -12.66 -2.38
N SER A 99 16.50 -12.61 -1.42
CA SER A 99 16.67 -13.24 -0.10
C SER A 99 16.79 -14.76 -0.20
N ASP A 100 16.00 -15.39 -1.08
CA ASP A 100 16.06 -16.82 -1.33
C ASP A 100 17.39 -17.23 -1.97
N VAL A 101 17.88 -16.46 -2.96
CA VAL A 101 19.19 -16.68 -3.61
C VAL A 101 20.35 -16.56 -2.61
N ILE A 102 20.30 -15.56 -1.72
CA ILE A 102 21.32 -15.41 -0.66
C ILE A 102 21.29 -16.64 0.26
N ARG A 103 20.11 -17.10 0.69
CA ARG A 103 19.97 -18.28 1.54
C ARG A 103 20.47 -19.56 0.89
N GLU A 104 20.23 -19.75 -0.41
CA GLU A 104 20.76 -20.86 -1.19
C GLU A 104 22.30 -20.79 -1.29
N THR A 105 22.86 -19.61 -1.55
CA THR A 105 24.33 -19.39 -1.60
C THR A 105 25.01 -19.74 -0.27
N PHE A 106 24.41 -19.40 0.88
CA PHE A 106 24.93 -19.80 2.20
C PHE A 106 24.81 -21.30 2.48
N SER A 107 23.83 -21.97 1.87
CA SER A 107 23.57 -23.41 2.08
C SER A 107 24.41 -24.29 1.14
N GLN A 108 24.78 -23.78 -0.03
CA GLN A 108 25.60 -24.44 -1.04
C GLN A 108 26.67 -23.46 -1.58
N PRO A 109 27.78 -23.26 -0.86
CA PRO A 109 28.79 -22.25 -1.20
C PRO A 109 29.54 -22.50 -2.52
N GLN A 110 29.25 -23.60 -3.24
CA GLN A 110 29.93 -24.03 -4.45
C GLN A 110 29.24 -23.52 -5.73
N ASP A 111 27.96 -23.14 -5.64
CA ASP A 111 27.14 -22.63 -6.76
C ASP A 111 26.93 -21.09 -6.71
N GLY A 112 27.65 -20.41 -5.82
CA GLY A 112 27.61 -18.94 -5.75
C GLY A 112 28.23 -18.28 -6.99
N PRO A 113 27.75 -17.09 -7.40
CA PRO A 113 28.37 -16.35 -8.50
C PRO A 113 29.84 -16.07 -8.15
N VAL A 114 30.76 -16.59 -8.96
CA VAL A 114 32.19 -16.32 -8.82
C VAL A 114 32.46 -14.88 -9.27
N GLU A 115 32.92 -14.05 -8.34
CA GLU A 115 33.42 -12.72 -8.65
C GLU A 115 34.78 -12.88 -9.34
N ASP A 116 34.85 -12.58 -10.65
CA ASP A 116 36.10 -12.67 -11.41
C ASP A 116 37.00 -11.48 -11.06
N LEU A 117 37.89 -11.70 -10.10
CA LEU A 117 38.93 -10.74 -9.67
C LEU A 117 40.06 -10.56 -10.72
N SER A 118 39.96 -11.20 -11.89
CA SER A 118 41.00 -11.15 -12.93
C SER A 118 40.89 -9.92 -13.82
N THR A 119 39.80 -9.15 -13.75
CA THR A 119 39.75 -7.83 -14.38
C THR A 119 40.38 -6.82 -13.43
N PRO A 120 41.60 -6.30 -13.70
CA PRO A 120 42.11 -5.18 -12.93
C PRO A 120 41.13 -4.02 -13.06
N VAL A 121 40.67 -3.50 -11.92
CA VAL A 121 40.02 -2.18 -11.83
C VAL A 121 41.05 -1.18 -12.34
N GLY A 122 40.90 -0.83 -13.62
CA GLY A 122 41.75 0.16 -14.26
C GLY A 122 41.46 1.53 -13.69
N GLY A 123 42.32 1.97 -12.78
CA GLY A 123 42.65 3.38 -12.54
C GLY A 123 41.73 4.13 -11.57
N GLU A 124 42.04 4.05 -10.28
CA GLU A 124 42.07 5.26 -9.47
C GLU A 124 43.42 5.95 -9.74
N GLU A 125 43.40 7.23 -10.13
CA GLU A 125 44.41 8.30 -9.88
C GLU A 125 44.36 9.40 -10.95
N GLU A 126 43.61 10.47 -10.64
CA GLU A 126 43.87 11.93 -10.81
C GLU A 126 42.60 12.76 -11.07
#